data_AF-A0A098QU76-F1
#
_entry.id   AF-A0A098QU76-F1
#
_cell.length_a   1.000
_cell.length_b   1.000
_cell.length_c   1.000
_cell.angle_alpha   90.00
_cell.angle_beta   90.00
_cell.angle_gamma   90.00
#
_symmetry.space_group_name_H-M   'P 1'
#
loop_
_entity.id
_entity.type
_entity.pdbx_description
1 polymer ?
#
loop_
_entity_poly.entity_id
_entity_poly.type
_entity_poly.pdbx_seq_one_letter_code
_entity_poly.pdbx_strand_id
1 'polypeptide(L)'
;MTLTDRQIDQRIALLKRFRKMLEQQREKFSQYLGVLDQQEAAVQTGDTEKVAQHAMIEQEILRDILSLQKVIDPLQDMYHQAFPGGDEQIHQLQNGLERLRDQVLQRNEETRAFLHRKKQELQERIASLTIPKTKRSVYAAQSTPNLIDISL
;
A
#
# COMPACT_ATOMS: atom_id res chain seq x y z
N MET A 1 28.86 30.11 27.82
CA MET A 1 27.50 30.46 28.31
C MET A 1 26.91 29.21 28.94
N THR A 2 26.64 29.22 30.25
CA THR A 2 25.96 28.13 30.95
C THR A 2 24.45 28.21 30.66
N LEU A 3 23.86 27.13 30.15
CA LEU A 3 22.42 27.07 29.91
C LEU A 3 21.66 27.14 31.25
N THR A 4 20.50 27.81 31.24
CA THR A 4 19.60 27.81 32.38
C THR A 4 18.85 26.47 32.47
N ASP A 5 18.50 26.01 33.67
CA ASP A 5 17.75 24.76 33.88
C ASP A 5 16.50 24.66 33.00
N ARG A 6 15.75 25.77 32.87
CA ARG A 6 14.59 25.86 31.99
C ARG A 6 14.91 25.58 30.51
N GLN A 7 16.05 26.03 30.03
CA GLN A 7 16.48 25.80 28.65
C GLN A 7 16.91 24.35 28.45
N ILE A 8 17.50 23.73 29.47
CA ILE A 8 17.86 22.31 29.48
C ILE A 8 16.60 21.45 29.42
N ASP A 9 15.59 21.75 30.25
CA ASP A 9 14.31 21.03 30.27
C ASP A 9 13.58 21.10 28.92
N GLN A 10 13.55 22.28 28.29
CA GLN A 10 12.95 22.47 26.97
C GLN A 10 13.64 21.61 25.89
N ARG A 11 14.97 21.55 25.91
CA ARG A 11 15.75 20.72 24.99
C ARG A 11 15.46 19.24 25.21
N ILE A 12 15.45 18.77 26.46
CA ILE A 12 15.12 17.38 26.80
C ILE A 12 13.72 17.02 26.33
N ALA A 13 12.74 17.91 26.55
CA ALA A 13 11.35 17.69 26.12
C ALA A 13 11.24 17.59 24.59
N LEU A 14 11.93 18.47 23.87
CA LEU A 14 11.99 18.44 22.40
C LEU A 14 12.58 17.12 21.90
N LEU A 15 13.72 16.70 22.46
CA LEU A 15 14.39 15.45 22.08
C LEU A 15 13.49 14.23 22.29
N LYS A 16 12.85 14.13 23.47
CA LYS A 16 11.91 13.04 23.79
C LYS A 16 10.72 13.01 22.83
N ARG A 17 10.15 14.17 22.52
CA ARG A 17 9.02 14.28 21.60
C ARG A 17 9.43 13.89 20.18
N PHE A 18 10.57 14.40 19.70
CA PHE A 18 11.06 14.10 18.36
C PHE A 18 11.34 12.60 18.20
N ARG A 19 12.07 12.00 19.15
CA ARG A 19 12.30 10.55 19.19
C ARG A 19 11.00 9.76 19.13
N LYS A 20 10.00 10.13 19.94
CA LYS A 20 8.70 9.44 19.96
C LYS A 20 8.01 9.49 18.59
N MET A 21 8.08 10.63 17.89
CA MET A 21 7.49 10.74 16.55
C MET A 21 8.22 9.86 15.53
N LEU A 22 9.56 9.81 15.57
CA LEU A 22 10.35 8.92 14.73
C LEU A 22 10.05 7.43 15.00
N GLU A 23 9.88 7.05 16.27
CA GLU A 23 9.47 5.69 16.66
C GLU A 23 8.07 5.34 16.12
N GLN A 24 7.12 6.29 16.18
CA GLN A 24 5.78 6.11 15.60
C GLN A 24 5.81 6.00 14.07
N GLN A 25 6.66 6.78 13.40
CA GLN A 25 6.86 6.67 11.96
C GLN A 25 7.41 5.30 11.59
N ARG A 26 8.35 4.78 12.39
CA ARG A 26 8.96 3.45 12.19
C ARG A 26 7.89 2.37 12.25
N GLU A 27 7.06 2.42 13.29
CA GLU A 27 5.95 1.50 13.47
C GLU A 27 4.98 1.53 12.28
N LYS A 28 4.67 2.72 11.75
CA LYS A 28 3.80 2.83 10.57
C LYS A 28 4.43 2.24 9.30
N PHE A 29 5.73 2.40 9.09
CA PHE A 29 6.40 1.72 7.96
C PHE A 29 6.41 0.20 8.13
N SER A 30 6.64 -0.32 9.35
CA SER A 30 6.56 -1.76 9.61
C SER A 30 5.14 -2.32 9.39
N GLN A 31 4.11 -1.59 9.82
CA GLN A 31 2.71 -1.95 9.54
C GLN A 31 2.44 -1.97 8.05
N TYR A 32 2.95 -0.98 7.31
CA TYR A 32 2.76 -0.92 5.87
C TYR A 32 3.42 -2.13 5.17
N LEU A 33 4.65 -2.48 5.52
CA LEU A 33 5.30 -3.70 5.01
C LEU A 33 4.44 -4.95 5.24
N GLY A 34 3.90 -5.11 6.46
CA GLY A 34 3.01 -6.23 6.78
C GLY A 34 1.75 -6.28 5.91
N VAL A 35 1.14 -5.13 5.61
CA VAL A 35 -0.02 -5.06 4.71
C VAL A 35 0.35 -5.42 3.28
N LEU A 36 1.51 -4.97 2.78
CA LEU A 36 1.99 -5.33 1.44
C LEU A 36 2.21 -6.85 1.30
N ASP A 37 2.78 -7.49 2.33
CA ASP A 37 2.97 -8.95 2.35
C ASP A 37 1.63 -9.70 2.35
N GLN A 38 0.67 -9.25 3.16
CA GLN A 38 -0.67 -9.85 3.20
C GLN A 38 -1.43 -9.65 1.88
N GLN A 39 -1.30 -8.47 1.27
CA GLN A 39 -1.90 -8.16 -0.01
C GLN A 39 -1.31 -9.05 -1.12
N GLU A 40 0.02 -9.25 -1.15
CA GLU A 40 0.64 -10.16 -2.11
C GLU A 40 0.10 -11.59 -1.94
N ALA A 41 0.02 -12.09 -0.70
CA ALA A 41 -0.55 -13.41 -0.41
C ALA A 41 -2.02 -13.53 -0.87
N ALA A 42 -2.85 -12.51 -0.63
CA ALA A 42 -4.24 -12.50 -1.07
C ALA A 42 -4.38 -12.50 -2.60
N VAL A 43 -3.48 -11.80 -3.30
CA VAL A 43 -3.42 -11.81 -4.77
C VAL A 43 -3.00 -13.20 -5.29
N GLN A 44 -2.06 -13.87 -4.62
CA GLN A 44 -1.65 -15.23 -4.98
C GLN A 44 -2.80 -16.23 -4.84
N THR A 45 -3.62 -16.12 -3.80
CA THR A 45 -4.80 -16.97 -3.58
C THR A 45 -6.01 -16.57 -4.44
N GLY A 46 -5.96 -15.43 -5.13
CA GLY A 46 -7.07 -14.91 -5.93
C GLY A 46 -8.25 -14.38 -5.10
N ASP A 47 -8.02 -14.03 -3.83
CA ASP A 47 -9.05 -13.54 -2.90
C ASP A 47 -9.24 -12.04 -3.09
N THR A 48 -10.11 -11.65 -4.02
CA THR A 48 -10.31 -10.24 -4.40
C THR A 48 -10.90 -9.40 -3.28
N GLU A 49 -11.67 -10.01 -2.36
CA GLU A 49 -12.24 -9.30 -1.22
C GLU A 49 -11.14 -8.92 -0.23
N LYS A 50 -10.25 -9.85 0.12
CA LYS A 50 -9.09 -9.53 0.96
C LYS A 50 -8.17 -8.50 0.32
N VAL A 51 -7.93 -8.58 -1.00
CA VAL A 51 -7.13 -7.57 -1.71
C VAL A 51 -7.76 -6.18 -1.56
N ALA A 52 -9.08 -6.05 -1.68
CA ALA A 52 -9.76 -4.77 -1.48
C ALA A 52 -9.68 -4.28 -0.02
N GLN A 53 -9.83 -5.18 0.96
CA GLN A 53 -9.70 -4.85 2.39
C GLN A 53 -8.28 -4.35 2.72
N HIS A 54 -7.24 -5.06 2.26
CA HIS A 54 -5.85 -4.65 2.47
C HIS A 54 -5.53 -3.31 1.80
N ALA A 55 -6.10 -3.03 0.61
CA ALA A 55 -5.96 -1.73 -0.04
C ALA A 55 -6.57 -0.57 0.78
N MET A 56 -7.70 -0.81 1.47
CA MET A 56 -8.28 0.20 2.37
C MET A 56 -7.37 0.48 3.58
N ILE A 57 -6.81 -0.57 4.17
CA ILE A 57 -5.86 -0.45 5.30
C ILE A 57 -4.59 0.28 4.85
N GLU A 58 -4.05 -0.06 3.67
CA GLU A 58 -2.92 0.65 3.06
C GLU A 58 -3.18 2.16 2.96
N GLN A 59 -4.37 2.57 2.49
CA GLN A 59 -4.73 3.99 2.40
C GLN A 59 -4.78 4.70 3.76
N GLU A 60 -5.27 4.01 4.80
CA GLU A 60 -5.28 4.55 6.17
C GLU A 60 -3.86 4.74 6.70
N ILE A 61 -3.00 3.73 6.57
CA ILE A 61 -1.61 3.80 7.00
C ILE A 61 -0.85 4.93 6.27
N LEU A 62 -1.06 5.10 4.96
CA LEU A 62 -0.45 6.18 4.19
C LEU A 62 -0.87 7.57 4.71
N ARG A 63 -2.15 7.76 5.07
CA ARG A 63 -2.62 9.02 5.67
C ARG A 63 -1.98 9.29 7.01
N ASP A 64 -1.79 8.26 7.83
CA ASP A 64 -1.11 8.36 9.12
C ASP A 64 0.35 8.74 8.95
N ILE A 65 1.07 8.09 8.02
CA ILE A 65 2.47 8.40 7.70
C ILE A 65 2.61 9.87 7.29
N LEU A 66 1.73 10.36 6.40
CA LEU A 66 1.73 11.76 5.96
C LEU A 66 1.41 12.72 7.11
N SER A 67 0.50 12.35 7.99
CA SER A 67 0.14 13.17 9.15
C SER A 67 1.29 13.25 10.16
N LEU A 68 2.01 12.15 10.37
CA LEU A 68 3.23 12.13 11.19
C LEU A 68 4.34 12.97 10.58
N GLN A 69 4.58 12.87 9.26
CA GLN A 69 5.60 13.67 8.57
C GLN A 69 5.40 15.18 8.78
N LYS A 70 4.15 15.67 8.67
CA LYS A 70 3.81 17.08 8.92
C LYS A 70 4.20 17.57 10.33
N VAL A 71 4.33 16.67 11.30
CA VAL A 71 4.75 16.99 12.67
C VAL A 71 6.25 16.76 12.85
N ILE A 72 6.81 15.74 12.19
CA ILE A 72 8.23 15.40 12.24
C ILE A 72 9.07 16.50 11.62
N ASP A 73 8.70 17.01 10.45
CA ASP A 73 9.47 18.03 9.72
C ASP A 73 9.77 19.28 10.58
N PRO A 74 8.78 19.96 11.18
CA PRO A 74 9.07 21.12 12.03
C PRO A 74 9.82 20.74 13.32
N LEU A 75 9.58 19.56 13.89
CA LEU A 75 10.34 19.10 15.07
C LEU A 75 11.80 18.81 14.73
N GLN A 76 12.06 18.32 13.53
CA GLN A 76 13.40 18.07 13.02
C GLN A 76 14.16 19.38 12.88
N ASP A 77 13.55 20.43 12.33
CA ASP A 77 14.18 21.76 12.24
C ASP A 77 14.52 22.32 13.62
N MET A 78 13.58 22.23 14.57
CA MET A 78 13.82 22.65 15.95
C MET A 78 14.93 21.84 16.61
N TYR A 79 14.99 20.53 16.35
CA TYR A 79 16.03 19.65 16.88
C TYR A 79 17.42 20.03 16.37
N HIS A 80 17.58 20.25 15.05
CA HIS A 80 18.88 20.66 14.48
C HIS A 80 19.37 21.99 15.04
N GLN A 81 18.46 22.93 15.31
CA GLN A 81 18.79 24.21 15.94
C GLN A 81 19.21 24.06 17.41
N ALA A 82 18.52 23.19 18.15
CA ALA A 82 18.75 22.99 19.57
C ALA A 82 19.96 22.07 19.88
N PHE A 83 20.30 21.17 18.96
CA PHE A 83 21.32 20.13 19.11
C PHE A 83 22.28 20.10 17.90
N PRO A 84 23.17 21.10 17.75
CA PRO A 84 24.07 21.18 16.61
C PRO A 84 25.10 20.03 16.54
N GLY A 85 25.37 19.35 17.65
CA GLY A 85 26.22 18.15 17.68
C GLY A 85 25.48 16.85 17.37
N GLY A 86 24.14 16.90 17.25
CA GLY A 86 23.28 15.73 17.11
C GLY A 86 23.30 14.81 18.33
N ASP A 87 22.38 13.85 18.30
CA ASP A 87 22.26 12.73 19.22
C ASP A 87 22.41 11.45 18.39
N GLU A 88 23.37 10.60 18.77
CA GLU A 88 23.68 9.39 18.02
C GLU A 88 22.48 8.45 17.90
N GLN A 89 21.63 8.35 18.92
CA GLN A 89 20.44 7.49 18.90
C GLN A 89 19.42 8.01 17.89
N ILE A 90 19.29 9.33 17.77
CA ILE A 90 18.42 9.95 16.76
C ILE A 90 18.94 9.67 15.34
N HIS A 91 20.25 9.81 15.12
CA HIS A 91 20.85 9.51 13.82
C HIS A 91 20.68 8.03 13.44
N GLN A 92 20.91 7.11 14.38
CA GLN A 92 20.67 5.68 14.16
C GLN A 92 19.20 5.38 13.81
N LEU A 93 18.27 6.06 14.48
CA LEU A 93 16.84 5.92 14.22
C LEU A 93 16.44 6.46 12.83
N GLN A 94 16.95 7.63 12.44
CA GLN A 94 16.74 8.21 11.10
C GLN A 94 17.31 7.29 10.01
N ASN A 95 18.53 6.80 10.15
CA ASN A 95 19.12 5.84 9.20
C ASN A 95 18.34 4.51 9.14
N GLY A 96 17.75 4.08 10.26
CA GLY A 96 16.85 2.93 10.29
C GLY A 96 15.54 3.18 9.54
N LEU A 97 14.97 4.37 9.70
CA LEU A 97 13.76 4.82 9.02
C LEU A 97 13.96 4.96 7.51
N GLU A 98 15.09 5.50 7.06
CA GLU A 98 15.43 5.58 5.64
C GLU A 98 15.47 4.19 5.00
N ARG A 99 16.16 3.24 5.63
CA ARG A 99 16.19 1.84 5.17
C ARG A 99 14.80 1.21 5.12
N LEU A 100 13.96 1.44 6.14
CA LEU A 100 12.58 0.93 6.16
C LEU A 100 11.72 1.57 5.07
N ARG A 101 11.89 2.86 4.82
CA ARG A 101 11.21 3.57 3.72
C ARG A 101 11.60 2.97 2.38
N ASP A 102 12.88 2.73 2.15
CA ASP A 102 13.37 2.14 0.90
C ASP A 102 12.81 0.72 0.70
N GLN A 103 12.77 -0.08 1.77
CA GLN A 103 12.12 -1.39 1.76
C GLN A 103 10.63 -1.31 1.41
N VAL A 104 9.89 -0.37 2.00
CA VAL A 104 8.47 -0.13 1.69
C VAL A 104 8.29 0.20 0.22
N LEU A 105 9.11 1.11 -0.33
CA LEU A 105 9.02 1.52 -1.73
C LEU A 105 9.31 0.34 -2.66
N GLN A 106 10.38 -0.40 -2.40
CA GLN A 106 10.73 -1.59 -3.18
C GLN A 106 9.59 -2.62 -3.13
N ARG A 107 9.09 -2.94 -1.94
CA ARG A 107 8.02 -3.92 -1.76
C ARG A 107 6.73 -3.47 -2.47
N ASN A 108 6.40 -2.19 -2.40
CA ASN A 108 5.23 -1.63 -3.09
C ASN A 108 5.35 -1.78 -4.61
N GLU A 109 6.52 -1.50 -5.17
CA GLU A 109 6.80 -1.68 -6.59
C GLU A 109 6.65 -3.15 -7.01
N GLU A 110 7.20 -4.09 -6.22
CA GLU A 110 7.03 -5.53 -6.42
C GLU A 110 5.55 -5.95 -6.38
N THR A 111 4.80 -5.53 -5.35
CA THR A 111 3.37 -5.85 -5.21
C THR A 111 2.55 -5.28 -6.38
N ARG A 112 2.84 -4.05 -6.82
CA ARG A 112 2.18 -3.45 -8.00
C ARG A 112 2.48 -4.23 -9.27
N ALA A 113 3.74 -4.58 -9.51
CA ALA A 113 4.13 -5.37 -10.66
C ALA A 113 3.43 -6.74 -10.66
N PHE A 114 3.31 -7.38 -9.48
CA PHE A 114 2.61 -8.65 -9.33
C PHE A 114 1.11 -8.54 -9.64
N LEU A 115 0.43 -7.53 -9.09
CA LEU A 115 -0.97 -7.22 -9.40
C LEU A 115 -1.20 -7.01 -10.91
N HIS A 116 -0.31 -6.26 -11.56
CA HIS A 116 -0.38 -6.02 -13.00
C HIS A 116 -0.27 -7.31 -13.82
N ARG A 117 0.68 -8.18 -13.48
CA ARG A 117 0.84 -9.49 -14.15
C ARG A 117 -0.40 -10.37 -13.96
N LYS A 118 -0.95 -10.44 -12.74
CA LYS A 118 -2.16 -11.21 -12.45
C LYS A 118 -3.38 -10.69 -13.20
N LYS A 119 -3.52 -9.37 -13.33
CA LYS A 119 -4.57 -8.75 -14.15
C LYS A 119 -4.43 -9.14 -15.63
N GLN A 120 -3.22 -9.12 -16.19
CA GLN A 120 -2.97 -9.53 -17.58
C GLN A 120 -3.33 -11.00 -17.81
N GLU A 121 -2.89 -11.90 -16.91
CA GLU A 121 -3.24 -13.33 -16.94
C GLU A 121 -4.77 -13.55 -16.96
N LEU A 122 -5.52 -12.80 -16.14
CA LEU A 122 -6.98 -12.87 -16.13
C LEU A 122 -7.60 -12.35 -17.43
N GLN A 123 -7.06 -11.25 -17.99
CA GLN A 123 -7.54 -10.71 -19.27
C GLN A 123 -7.34 -11.68 -20.43
N GLU A 124 -6.18 -12.34 -20.49
CA GLU A 124 -5.88 -13.36 -21.50
C GLU A 124 -6.80 -14.58 -21.36
N ARG A 125 -7.05 -15.04 -20.12
CA ARG A 125 -8.02 -16.10 -19.85
C ARG A 125 -9.41 -15.71 -20.31
N ILE A 126 -9.89 -14.52 -19.98
CA ILE A 126 -11.20 -14.02 -20.44
C ILE A 126 -11.24 -13.98 -21.97
N ALA A 127 -10.19 -13.46 -22.62
CA ALA A 127 -10.10 -13.40 -24.07
C ALA A 127 -10.17 -14.81 -24.71
N SER A 128 -9.50 -15.80 -24.12
CA SER A 128 -9.54 -17.20 -24.57
C SER A 128 -10.91 -17.87 -24.39
N LEU A 129 -11.71 -17.40 -23.42
CA LEU A 129 -13.06 -17.90 -23.16
C LEU A 129 -14.13 -17.23 -24.05
N THR A 130 -13.84 -16.08 -24.65
CA THR A 130 -14.74 -15.43 -25.61
C THR A 130 -14.89 -16.29 -26.86
N ILE A 131 -15.98 -17.07 -26.90
CA ILE A 131 -16.37 -17.87 -28.06
C ILE A 131 -16.59 -16.93 -29.26
N PRO A 132 -16.03 -17.21 -30.45
CA PRO A 132 -16.29 -16.41 -31.64
C PRO A 132 -17.79 -16.40 -31.96
N LYS A 133 -18.37 -15.20 -32.02
CA LYS A 133 -19.82 -14.94 -32.26
C LYS A 133 -20.37 -15.47 -33.59
N THR A 134 -19.55 -16.15 -34.39
CA THR A 134 -19.82 -16.50 -35.79
C THR A 134 -20.16 -17.97 -36.04
N LYS A 135 -20.13 -18.85 -35.04
CA LYS A 135 -20.67 -20.20 -35.22
C LYS A 135 -22.16 -20.20 -34.92
N ARG A 136 -22.95 -19.74 -35.90
CA ARG A 136 -24.38 -20.05 -36.02
C ARG A 136 -24.51 -21.56 -35.80
N SER A 137 -25.17 -21.98 -34.72
CA SER A 137 -25.34 -23.40 -34.40
C SER A 137 -25.88 -24.14 -35.62
N VAL A 138 -25.28 -25.28 -35.98
CA VAL A 138 -25.75 -26.12 -37.08
C VAL A 138 -27.19 -26.61 -36.83
N TYR A 139 -27.63 -26.61 -35.57
CA TYR A 139 -29.00 -26.92 -35.13
C TYR A 139 -29.96 -25.73 -35.20
N ALA A 140 -29.48 -24.50 -35.44
CA ALA A 140 -30.36 -23.33 -35.60
C ALA A 140 -31.12 -23.33 -36.94
N ALA A 141 -30.82 -24.29 -37.83
CA ALA A 141 -31.45 -24.46 -39.14
C ALA A 141 -32.42 -25.65 -39.21
N GLN A 142 -32.85 -26.23 -38.10
CA GLN A 142 -34.01 -27.13 -38.12
C GLN A 142 -35.29 -26.28 -38.05
N SER A 143 -35.72 -25.85 -39.23
CA SER A 143 -37.07 -25.35 -39.50
C SER A 143 -38.08 -26.35 -38.95
N THR A 144 -38.80 -25.99 -37.89
CA THR A 144 -40.04 -26.67 -37.53
C THR A 144 -41.06 -26.37 -38.63
N PRO A 145 -41.58 -27.36 -39.37
CA PRO A 145 -42.62 -27.12 -40.35
C PRO A 145 -43.91 -26.78 -39.60
N ASN A 146 -44.31 -25.51 -39.63
CA ASN A 146 -45.61 -25.03 -39.16
C ASN A 146 -46.46 -24.67 -40.39
N LEU A 147 -47.20 -25.66 -40.92
CA LEU A 147 -48.58 -25.52 -41.40
C LEU A 147 -49.06 -26.88 -41.89
N ILE A 148 -50.07 -27.46 -41.23
CA ILE A 148 -50.88 -28.55 -41.78
C ILE A 148 -52.24 -27.92 -42.08
N ASP A 149 -52.58 -27.77 -43.35
CA ASP A 149 -53.91 -27.37 -43.79
C ASP A 149 -54.79 -28.63 -43.88
N ILE A 150 -55.80 -28.71 -43.02
CA ILE A 150 -56.86 -29.73 -43.09
C ILE A 150 -58.18 -29.01 -43.37
N SER A 151 -58.41 -28.71 -44.64
CA SER A 151 -59.72 -28.31 -45.14
C SER A 151 -60.36 -29.50 -45.88
N LEU A 152 -61.50 -29.95 -45.34
CA LEU A 152 -62.41 -30.98 -45.86
C LEU A 152 -63.38 -30.38 -46.89
#